data_AF-A0A6G0J9P4-F1
#
_entry.id   AF-A0A6G0J9P4-F1
#
_cell.length_a   1.000
_cell.length_b   1.000
_cell.length_c   1.000
_cell.angle_alpha   90.00
_cell.angle_beta   90.00
_cell.angle_gamma   90.00
#
_symmetry.space_group_name_H-M   'P 1'
#
loop_
_entity.id
_entity.type
_entity.pdbx_description
1 polymer ?
#
loop_
_entity_poly.entity_id
_entity_poly.type
_entity_poly.pdbx_seq_one_letter_code
_entity_poly.pdbx_strand_id
1 'polypeptide(L)'
;MLLAEAGCVLLGFFLYISDLQVKVIPTTEGQTVSLMCSTSCPLTENPAAYIWYKNGEFLYEDWSPWYQQLVSSEEAVTYSCAIKGYEDLRAPEVSVGLDDENCWSVNYVSRRICALQGSSVNISSEYLHPENQQPKSKGWYKIKRSVEEDAKELIKAAGRVEYHDNMKNHHILTINDLKKNDSAEYKFRLQEENGEWKQPDFSGVTLVVTGLTVKFAPSAVVTEGQRVTLTCSTSCPLSDNTNYIWYLNSRPLTLPENQHKQLVLDPVSSQHAGRYSCAVKTHNIPSSFEKTLTVHSNTGKWTAAAAAGGVAVLLVITALIVFFWLNPDVMYENISAQSTEQDDHHYSRLHFSKNHKEDLYSTLQTAQ
;
A
#
# COMPACT_ATOMS: atom_id res chain seq x y z
N MET A 1 9.19 7.38 5.09
CA MET A 1 10.18 6.35 4.75
C MET A 1 9.78 5.12 5.55
N LEU A 2 9.14 4.14 4.91
CA LEU A 2 8.73 2.89 5.55
C LEU A 2 9.84 1.89 5.29
N LEU A 3 10.53 1.45 6.34
CA LEU A 3 11.45 0.32 6.26
C LEU A 3 10.59 -0.94 6.24
N ALA A 4 10.46 -1.54 5.06
CA ALA A 4 10.02 -2.91 4.93
C ALA A 4 11.25 -3.80 5.12
N GLU A 5 11.50 -4.24 6.34
CA GLU A 5 12.40 -5.36 6.59
C GLU A 5 11.61 -6.53 7.17
N ALA A 6 11.86 -7.71 6.59
CA ALA A 6 11.48 -9.04 7.07
C ALA A 6 10.11 -9.17 7.78
N GLY A 7 9.01 -8.89 7.07
CA GLY A 7 7.67 -9.26 7.54
C GLY A 7 7.00 -8.29 8.52
N CYS A 8 7.64 -7.17 8.85
CA CYS A 8 7.04 -6.11 9.66
C CYS A 8 6.50 -4.98 8.78
N VAL A 9 5.17 -4.74 8.82
CA VAL A 9 4.54 -3.60 8.14
C VAL A 9 3.91 -2.67 9.16
N LEU A 10 4.51 -1.48 9.34
CA LEU A 10 3.92 -0.37 10.09
C LEU A 10 3.06 0.48 9.14
N LEU A 11 1.73 0.45 9.30
CA LEU A 11 0.81 1.38 8.62
C LEU A 11 -0.01 2.12 9.67
N GLY A 12 0.44 3.31 10.07
CA GLY A 12 -0.21 4.10 11.12
C GLY A 12 0.01 3.50 12.51
N PHE A 13 -1.08 3.28 13.27
CA PHE A 13 -1.06 2.70 14.62
C PHE A 13 -1.21 1.16 14.67
N PHE A 14 -1.31 0.49 13.52
CA PHE A 14 -1.48 -0.97 13.46
C PHE A 14 -0.16 -1.67 13.11
N LEU A 15 0.29 -2.56 14.01
CA LEU A 15 1.43 -3.47 13.81
C LEU A 15 0.94 -4.77 13.14
N TYR A 16 1.55 -5.13 12.02
CA TYR A 16 1.45 -6.48 11.45
C TYR A 16 2.64 -7.31 11.94
N ILE A 17 2.44 -8.12 12.98
CA ILE A 17 3.42 -9.12 13.42
C ILE A 17 3.19 -10.36 12.56
N SER A 18 4.04 -10.58 11.55
CA SER A 18 3.95 -11.73 10.65
C SER A 18 5.00 -12.81 10.97
N ASP A 19 5.87 -12.56 11.95
CA ASP A 19 7.13 -13.29 12.15
C ASP A 19 7.36 -13.77 13.60
N LEU A 20 6.28 -14.17 14.30
CA LEU A 20 6.44 -14.81 15.61
C LEU A 20 6.78 -16.28 15.42
N GLN A 21 7.88 -16.76 16.01
CA GLN A 21 8.38 -18.13 15.87
C GLN A 21 8.93 -18.66 17.20
N VAL A 22 8.83 -19.97 17.42
CA VAL A 22 9.50 -20.65 18.55
C VAL A 22 10.84 -21.18 18.08
N LYS A 23 11.94 -20.75 18.73
CA LYS A 23 13.28 -21.28 18.51
C LYS A 23 13.62 -22.31 19.57
N VAL A 24 14.03 -23.51 19.15
CA VAL A 24 14.50 -24.58 20.03
C VAL A 24 16.02 -24.50 20.13
N ILE A 25 16.54 -24.34 21.33
CA ILE A 25 17.97 -24.18 21.60
C ILE A 25 18.40 -25.31 22.55
N PRO A 26 19.25 -26.25 22.09
CA PRO A 26 19.79 -27.30 22.96
C PRO A 26 20.67 -26.71 24.06
N THR A 27 20.54 -27.23 25.28
CA THR A 27 21.39 -26.83 26.43
C THR A 27 22.47 -27.87 26.69
N THR A 28 23.62 -27.43 27.20
CA THR A 28 24.80 -28.29 27.44
C THR A 28 24.65 -29.16 28.69
N GLU A 29 23.66 -28.91 29.56
CA GLU A 29 23.36 -29.68 30.76
C GLU A 29 22.13 -30.58 30.56
N GLY A 30 22.36 -31.87 30.30
CA GLY A 30 21.33 -32.91 30.31
C GLY A 30 20.36 -32.90 29.11
N GLN A 31 19.29 -33.69 29.22
CA GLN A 31 18.16 -33.75 28.26
C GLN A 31 17.21 -32.56 28.45
N THR A 32 17.74 -31.33 28.40
CA THR A 32 16.94 -30.11 28.52
C THR A 32 17.00 -29.33 27.21
N VAL A 33 15.93 -28.59 26.90
CA VAL A 33 15.92 -27.62 25.81
C VAL A 33 15.39 -26.29 26.32
N SER A 34 15.94 -25.21 25.77
CA SER A 34 15.42 -23.85 25.97
C SER A 34 14.64 -23.44 24.73
N LEU A 35 13.39 -23.04 24.96
CA LEU A 35 12.50 -22.48 23.94
C LEU A 35 12.51 -20.96 24.05
N MET A 36 12.61 -20.28 22.90
CA MET A 36 12.56 -18.82 22.84
C MET A 36 11.49 -18.38 21.86
N CYS A 37 10.56 -17.54 22.33
CA CYS A 37 9.61 -16.84 21.49
C CYS A 37 10.32 -15.67 20.80
N SER A 38 10.57 -15.80 19.50
CA SER A 38 11.35 -14.86 18.70
C SER A 38 10.45 -14.10 17.74
N THR A 39 10.69 -12.79 17.61
CA THR A 39 10.08 -11.93 16.58
C THR A 39 11.12 -10.95 16.05
N SER A 40 11.09 -10.69 14.74
CA SER A 40 11.88 -9.61 14.13
C SER A 40 11.22 -8.23 14.26
N CYS A 41 9.95 -8.17 14.67
CA CYS A 41 9.21 -6.92 14.78
C CYS A 41 9.54 -6.14 16.06
N PRO A 42 9.75 -4.81 15.98
CA PRO A 42 9.84 -3.96 17.16
C PRO A 42 8.49 -3.92 17.87
N LEU A 43 8.46 -4.35 19.14
CA LEU A 43 7.25 -4.37 19.95
C LEU A 43 6.97 -2.99 20.52
N THR A 44 5.72 -2.54 20.41
CA THR A 44 5.27 -1.25 20.94
C THR A 44 5.26 -1.20 22.47
N GLU A 45 5.06 -2.34 23.14
CA GLU A 45 5.20 -2.49 24.58
C GLU A 45 6.56 -3.11 24.89
N ASN A 46 7.33 -2.49 25.78
CA ASN A 46 8.63 -3.00 26.23
C ASN A 46 8.77 -2.85 27.76
N PRO A 47 8.79 -3.96 28.53
CA PRO A 47 8.74 -5.35 28.05
C PRO A 47 7.32 -5.75 27.61
N ALA A 48 7.22 -6.53 26.53
CA ALA A 48 5.97 -7.19 26.15
C ALA A 48 5.75 -8.45 26.99
N ALA A 49 4.49 -8.77 27.29
CA ALA A 49 4.14 -10.05 27.91
C ALA A 49 3.96 -11.14 26.83
N TYR A 50 4.55 -12.30 27.08
CA TYR A 50 4.49 -13.50 26.26
C TYR A 50 3.57 -14.53 26.91
N ILE A 51 2.75 -15.18 26.10
CA ILE A 51 1.89 -16.29 26.49
C ILE A 51 2.43 -17.55 25.84
N TRP A 52 2.70 -18.57 26.65
CA TRP A 52 3.13 -19.88 26.18
C TRP A 52 1.98 -20.86 26.20
N TYR A 53 1.97 -21.73 25.20
CA TYR A 53 0.99 -22.80 25.05
C TYR A 53 1.72 -24.14 24.97
N LYS A 54 1.15 -25.15 25.62
CA LYS A 54 1.62 -26.53 25.60
C LYS A 54 0.48 -27.41 25.09
N ASN A 55 0.73 -28.18 24.03
CA ASN A 55 -0.29 -28.99 23.36
C ASN A 55 -1.56 -28.17 23.02
N GLY A 56 -1.36 -26.91 22.62
CA GLY A 56 -2.43 -25.96 22.31
C GLY A 56 -3.13 -25.30 23.51
N GLU A 57 -2.92 -25.79 24.72
CA GLU A 57 -3.52 -25.23 25.93
C GLU A 57 -2.64 -24.14 26.54
N PHE A 58 -3.25 -23.16 27.20
CA PHE A 58 -2.52 -22.14 27.94
C PHE A 58 -1.62 -22.78 28.99
N LEU A 59 -0.32 -22.48 28.94
CA LEU A 59 0.65 -22.96 29.90
C LEU A 59 0.91 -21.89 30.97
N TYR A 60 1.43 -20.73 30.55
CA TYR A 60 1.70 -19.59 31.43
C TYR A 60 1.89 -18.28 30.64
N GLU A 61 1.91 -17.17 31.37
CA GLU A 61 2.23 -15.83 30.88
C GLU A 61 3.45 -15.29 31.65
N ASP A 62 4.41 -14.68 30.94
CA ASP A 62 5.58 -14.03 31.54
C ASP A 62 6.12 -12.91 30.65
N TRP A 63 6.92 -12.01 31.22
CA TRP A 63 7.62 -10.93 30.52
C TRP A 63 8.90 -11.41 29.84
N SER A 64 9.34 -12.63 30.17
CA SER A 64 10.47 -13.29 29.51
C SER A 64 10.00 -14.02 28.24
N PRO A 65 10.71 -13.84 27.10
CA PRO A 65 10.45 -14.63 25.90
C PRO A 65 10.97 -16.07 26.02
N TRP A 66 11.54 -16.47 27.15
CA TRP A 66 12.21 -17.77 27.31
C TRP A 66 11.36 -18.73 28.15
N TYR A 67 11.40 -20.01 27.77
CA TYR A 67 10.86 -21.12 28.53
C TYR A 67 11.86 -22.29 28.55
N GLN A 68 12.03 -22.96 29.69
CA GLN A 68 12.90 -24.12 29.81
C GLN A 68 12.08 -25.39 30.04
N GLN A 69 12.38 -26.45 29.28
CA GLN A 69 11.68 -27.72 29.35
C GLN A 69 12.67 -28.88 29.49
N LEU A 70 12.34 -29.83 30.39
CA LEU A 70 12.97 -31.14 30.45
C LEU A 70 12.36 -32.05 29.37
N VAL A 71 13.20 -32.58 28.48
CA VAL A 71 12.76 -33.49 27.43
C VAL A 71 12.45 -34.84 28.07
N SER A 72 11.16 -35.22 28.08
CA SER A 72 10.72 -36.54 28.55
C SER A 72 10.69 -37.53 27.39
N SER A 73 11.00 -38.80 27.66
CA SER A 73 11.02 -39.88 26.65
C SER A 73 9.65 -40.44 26.31
N GLU A 74 8.60 -40.08 27.04
CA GLU A 74 7.32 -40.79 26.97
C GLU A 74 6.35 -40.20 25.93
N GLU A 75 6.39 -38.89 25.65
CA GLU A 75 5.49 -38.25 24.67
C GLU A 75 6.15 -37.04 23.98
N ALA A 76 5.94 -36.91 22.67
CA ALA A 76 6.29 -35.69 21.94
C ALA A 76 5.31 -34.58 22.32
N VAL A 77 5.84 -33.47 22.84
CA VAL A 77 5.05 -32.32 23.30
C VAL A 77 5.17 -31.19 22.29
N THR A 78 4.07 -30.50 21.99
CA THR A 78 4.12 -29.30 21.13
C THR A 78 4.08 -28.01 21.96
N TYR A 79 4.86 -27.03 21.53
CA TYR A 79 4.90 -25.70 22.12
C TYR A 79 4.63 -24.63 21.07
N SER A 80 3.87 -23.61 21.46
CA SER A 80 3.74 -22.36 20.71
C SER A 80 3.72 -21.17 21.67
N CYS A 81 3.94 -19.98 21.14
CA CYS A 81 3.91 -18.74 21.92
C CYS A 81 3.10 -17.66 21.22
N ALA A 82 2.52 -16.73 21.97
CA ALA A 82 1.90 -15.51 21.47
C ALA A 82 2.34 -14.30 22.28
N ILE A 83 2.05 -13.11 21.77
CA ILE A 83 2.20 -11.87 22.53
C ILE A 83 0.83 -11.48 23.08
N LYS A 84 0.78 -11.07 24.34
CA LYS A 84 -0.46 -10.64 25.00
C LYS A 84 -1.13 -9.50 24.24
N GLY A 85 -2.44 -9.58 24.05
CA GLY A 85 -3.22 -8.66 23.23
C GLY A 85 -3.11 -8.89 21.71
N TYR A 86 -2.26 -9.83 21.28
CA TYR A 86 -2.07 -10.25 19.90
C TYR A 86 -2.11 -11.79 19.79
N GLU A 87 -2.96 -12.45 20.58
CA GLU A 87 -3.07 -13.91 20.68
C GLU A 87 -3.39 -14.56 19.32
N ASP A 88 -4.14 -13.86 18.45
CA ASP A 88 -4.43 -14.30 17.08
C ASP A 88 -3.15 -14.53 16.24
N LEU A 89 -2.05 -13.86 16.61
CA LEU A 89 -0.74 -13.94 15.98
C LEU A 89 0.19 -14.97 16.64
N ARG A 90 -0.40 -16.01 17.23
CA ARG A 90 0.34 -17.14 17.80
C ARG A 90 1.35 -17.74 16.81
N ALA A 91 2.54 -18.02 17.32
CA ALA A 91 3.60 -18.68 16.57
C ALA A 91 3.17 -20.09 16.12
N PRO A 92 3.70 -20.55 14.98
CA PRO A 92 3.76 -21.96 14.60
C PRO A 92 4.08 -22.89 15.79
N GLU A 93 3.39 -24.03 15.88
CA GLU A 93 3.75 -25.06 16.87
C GLU A 93 5.06 -25.76 16.50
N VAL A 94 5.88 -26.03 17.51
CA VAL A 94 7.12 -26.80 17.39
C VAL A 94 7.07 -27.98 18.35
N SER A 95 7.32 -29.18 17.81
CA SER A 95 7.41 -30.41 18.60
C SER A 95 8.77 -30.49 19.29
N VAL A 96 8.76 -31.02 20.52
CA VAL A 96 9.96 -31.30 21.32
C VAL A 96 9.82 -32.71 21.91
N GLY A 97 10.68 -33.64 21.47
CA GLY A 97 10.78 -35.00 22.03
C GLY A 97 12.13 -35.65 21.72
N LEU A 98 12.43 -36.79 22.35
CA LEU A 98 13.64 -37.58 22.02
C LEU A 98 13.50 -38.28 20.65
N ASP A 99 12.26 -38.56 20.24
CA ASP A 99 11.89 -39.13 18.94
C ASP A 99 11.02 -38.11 18.15
N ASP A 100 11.61 -36.98 17.74
CA ASP A 100 10.93 -35.95 16.93
C ASP A 100 10.30 -36.52 15.63
N GLU A 101 10.73 -37.71 15.18
CA GLU A 101 10.17 -38.42 14.03
C GLU A 101 8.75 -38.96 14.25
N ASN A 102 8.24 -39.08 15.49
CA ASN A 102 6.96 -39.75 15.74
C ASN A 102 5.78 -38.79 15.98
N CYS A 103 5.97 -37.48 15.79
CA CYS A 103 4.95 -36.47 16.08
C CYS A 103 4.23 -36.00 14.81
N TRP A 104 2.89 -35.97 14.87
CA TRP A 104 2.08 -35.29 13.87
C TRP A 104 2.04 -33.80 14.18
N SER A 105 2.43 -32.97 13.23
CA SER A 105 2.29 -31.51 13.35
C SER A 105 1.72 -30.93 12.07
N VAL A 106 0.96 -29.84 12.18
CA VAL A 106 0.37 -29.15 11.04
C VAL A 106 0.61 -27.66 11.19
N ASN A 107 1.11 -27.04 10.13
CA ASN A 107 1.45 -25.63 10.09
C ASN A 107 1.04 -24.96 8.78
N TYR A 108 1.12 -23.64 8.75
CA TYR A 108 0.88 -22.84 7.56
C TYR A 108 2.14 -22.07 7.17
N VAL A 109 2.46 -22.06 5.88
CA VAL A 109 3.58 -21.27 5.34
C VAL A 109 3.35 -19.76 5.54
N SER A 110 2.09 -19.33 5.40
CA SER A 110 1.67 -17.96 5.67
C SER A 110 0.26 -17.95 6.25
N ARG A 111 0.08 -17.22 7.36
CA ARG A 111 -1.23 -17.08 8.04
C ARG A 111 -2.02 -15.86 7.59
N ARG A 112 -1.42 -14.93 6.85
CA ARG A 112 -2.07 -13.70 6.37
C ARG A 112 -1.69 -13.44 4.93
N ILE A 113 -2.68 -13.55 4.05
CA ILE A 113 -2.49 -13.34 2.61
C ILE A 113 -3.44 -12.24 2.15
N CYS A 114 -2.89 -11.27 1.42
CA CYS A 114 -3.66 -10.21 0.80
C CYS A 114 -3.46 -10.26 -0.71
N ALA A 115 -4.56 -10.37 -1.46
CA ALA A 115 -4.52 -10.53 -2.91
C ALA A 115 -5.52 -9.60 -3.61
N LEU A 116 -5.26 -9.32 -4.89
CA LEU A 116 -6.15 -8.53 -5.72
C LEU A 116 -7.29 -9.38 -6.25
N GLN A 117 -8.47 -8.80 -6.39
CA GLN A 117 -9.58 -9.42 -7.09
C GLN A 117 -9.14 -9.81 -8.51
N GLY A 118 -9.56 -10.98 -9.00
CA GLY A 118 -9.19 -11.54 -10.31
C GLY A 118 -7.81 -12.21 -10.38
N SER A 119 -6.94 -12.04 -9.37
CA SER A 119 -5.67 -12.79 -9.30
C SER A 119 -5.88 -14.21 -8.78
N SER A 120 -4.79 -14.96 -8.66
CA SER A 120 -4.75 -16.29 -8.01
C SER A 120 -3.95 -16.23 -6.71
N VAL A 121 -4.20 -17.17 -5.80
CA VAL A 121 -3.45 -17.33 -4.56
C VAL A 121 -3.19 -18.81 -4.27
N ASN A 122 -2.04 -19.07 -3.66
CA ASN A 122 -1.70 -20.37 -3.09
C ASN A 122 -1.72 -20.26 -1.56
N ILE A 123 -2.56 -21.08 -0.92
CA ILE A 123 -2.63 -21.22 0.53
C ILE A 123 -1.97 -22.55 0.87
N SER A 124 -0.80 -22.49 1.51
CA SER A 124 0.06 -23.66 1.71
C SER A 124 0.10 -24.07 3.18
N SER A 125 -0.10 -25.37 3.42
CA SER A 125 0.19 -26.01 4.70
C SER A 125 1.41 -26.91 4.59
N GLU A 126 2.13 -27.04 5.70
CA GLU A 126 3.23 -27.98 5.90
C GLU A 126 2.86 -28.88 7.08
N TYR A 127 3.16 -30.17 6.99
CA TYR A 127 2.84 -31.12 8.06
C TYR A 127 3.94 -32.14 8.27
N LEU A 128 4.18 -32.51 9.52
CA LEU A 128 5.05 -33.64 9.87
C LEU A 128 4.18 -34.84 10.23
N HIS A 129 4.70 -36.02 9.91
CA HIS A 129 4.10 -37.29 10.24
C HIS A 129 5.19 -38.36 10.37
N PRO A 130 4.95 -39.43 11.13
CA PRO A 130 5.88 -40.55 11.22
C PRO A 130 6.10 -41.20 9.86
N GLU A 131 7.35 -41.62 9.55
CA GLU A 131 7.72 -42.16 8.23
C GLU A 131 6.80 -43.32 7.79
N ASN A 132 6.37 -44.14 8.74
CA ASN A 132 5.54 -45.32 8.52
C ASN A 132 4.02 -45.04 8.49
N GLN A 133 3.60 -43.78 8.63
CA GLN A 133 2.19 -43.41 8.69
C GLN A 133 1.88 -42.27 7.73
N GLN A 134 1.21 -42.56 6.62
CA GLN A 134 0.76 -41.50 5.72
C GLN A 134 -0.64 -41.02 6.08
N PRO A 135 -0.94 -39.72 5.91
CA PRO A 135 -2.29 -39.22 6.12
C PRO A 135 -3.26 -39.89 5.13
N LYS A 136 -4.31 -40.50 5.68
CA LYS A 136 -5.35 -41.20 4.92
C LYS A 136 -6.16 -40.25 4.04
N SER A 137 -6.42 -39.05 4.54
CA SER A 137 -7.15 -38.01 3.82
C SER A 137 -6.63 -36.64 4.23
N LYS A 138 -6.73 -35.68 3.32
CA LYS A 138 -6.33 -34.30 3.52
C LYS A 138 -7.38 -33.38 2.94
N GLY A 139 -7.51 -32.16 3.45
CA GLY A 139 -8.42 -31.20 2.86
C GLY A 139 -8.50 -29.88 3.57
N TRP A 140 -9.08 -28.91 2.87
CA TRP A 140 -9.25 -27.55 3.33
C TRP A 140 -10.72 -27.24 3.57
N TYR A 141 -10.98 -26.39 4.56
CA TYR A 141 -12.30 -25.84 4.78
C TYR A 141 -12.24 -24.34 4.99
N LYS A 142 -13.28 -23.66 4.50
CA LYS A 142 -13.49 -22.24 4.64
C LYS A 142 -14.37 -21.98 5.86
N ILE A 143 -13.91 -21.09 6.75
CA ILE A 143 -14.71 -20.60 7.87
C ILE A 143 -15.56 -19.45 7.37
N LYS A 144 -16.88 -19.63 7.43
CA LYS A 144 -17.86 -18.57 7.21
C LYS A 144 -18.32 -18.07 8.57
N ARG A 145 -17.84 -16.90 8.97
CA ARG A 145 -18.28 -16.26 10.21
C ARG A 145 -19.76 -15.89 10.11
N SER A 146 -20.53 -16.31 11.11
CA SER A 146 -21.94 -15.97 11.28
C SER A 146 -22.15 -15.29 12.62
N VAL A 147 -23.30 -14.64 12.80
CA VAL A 147 -23.69 -14.03 14.07
C VAL A 147 -24.01 -15.10 15.13
N GLU A 148 -24.48 -16.27 14.69
CA GLU A 148 -24.92 -17.35 15.58
C GLU A 148 -23.83 -18.40 15.80
N GLU A 149 -23.25 -18.93 14.72
CA GLU A 149 -22.17 -19.92 14.80
C GLU A 149 -21.34 -19.98 13.51
N ASP A 150 -20.02 -20.15 13.64
CA ASP A 150 -19.12 -20.27 12.50
C ASP A 150 -19.42 -21.53 11.68
N ALA A 151 -19.82 -21.33 10.42
CA ALA A 151 -20.06 -22.43 9.50
C ALA A 151 -18.76 -22.88 8.84
N LYS A 152 -18.50 -24.20 8.85
CA LYS A 152 -17.35 -24.81 8.16
C LYS A 152 -17.79 -25.37 6.82
N GLU A 153 -17.24 -24.84 5.73
CA GLU A 153 -17.51 -25.32 4.37
C GLU A 153 -16.31 -26.10 3.85
N LEU A 154 -16.47 -27.41 3.64
CA LEU A 154 -15.43 -28.23 3.01
C LEU A 154 -15.23 -27.77 1.56
N ILE A 155 -13.97 -27.47 1.22
CA ILE A 155 -13.60 -27.05 -0.12
C ILE A 155 -13.42 -28.30 -0.98
N LYS A 156 -13.96 -28.28 -2.19
CA LYS A 156 -13.78 -29.34 -3.18
C LYS A 156 -12.92 -28.80 -4.32
N ALA A 157 -12.00 -29.61 -4.82
CA ALA A 157 -11.23 -29.30 -6.02
C ALA A 157 -12.18 -29.31 -7.23
N ALA A 158 -12.69 -28.12 -7.60
CA ALA A 158 -13.62 -27.93 -8.69
C ALA A 158 -13.62 -26.47 -9.15
N GLY A 159 -13.82 -26.27 -10.45
CA GLY A 159 -13.95 -24.95 -11.05
C GLY A 159 -12.69 -24.11 -10.90
N ARG A 160 -12.75 -23.09 -10.02
CA ARG A 160 -11.64 -22.15 -9.77
C ARG A 160 -10.65 -22.65 -8.71
N VAL A 161 -10.89 -23.82 -8.12
CA VAL A 161 -10.13 -24.34 -6.98
C VAL A 161 -9.39 -25.61 -7.35
N GLU A 162 -8.10 -25.66 -7.01
CA GLU A 162 -7.20 -26.78 -7.27
C GLU A 162 -6.42 -27.16 -6.01
N TYR A 163 -6.03 -28.43 -5.93
CA TYR A 163 -5.12 -28.94 -4.89
C TYR A 163 -3.81 -29.39 -5.51
N HIS A 164 -2.71 -29.04 -4.85
CA HIS A 164 -1.39 -29.54 -5.19
C HIS A 164 -0.80 -30.31 -4.00
N ASP A 165 -0.61 -31.62 -4.22
CA ASP A 165 -0.11 -32.62 -3.25
C ASP A 165 1.20 -33.28 -3.71
N ASN A 166 1.83 -32.74 -4.77
CA ASN A 166 3.03 -33.32 -5.36
C ASN A 166 4.30 -33.08 -4.53
N MET A 167 4.27 -32.10 -3.62
CA MET A 167 5.37 -31.80 -2.70
C MET A 167 5.23 -32.69 -1.46
N LYS A 168 6.33 -33.33 -1.05
CA LYS A 168 6.33 -34.11 0.20
C LYS A 168 5.91 -33.21 1.36
N ASN A 169 5.04 -33.73 2.22
CA ASN A 169 4.64 -33.11 3.48
C ASN A 169 3.92 -31.75 3.35
N HIS A 170 3.52 -31.37 2.14
CA HIS A 170 2.87 -30.10 1.86
C HIS A 170 1.53 -30.35 1.15
N HIS A 171 0.55 -29.50 1.45
CA HIS A 171 -0.72 -29.49 0.73
C HIS A 171 -1.08 -28.05 0.41
N ILE A 172 -1.26 -27.75 -0.88
CA ILE A 172 -1.51 -26.39 -1.35
C ILE A 172 -2.92 -26.29 -1.89
N LEU A 173 -3.69 -25.34 -1.37
CA LEU A 173 -4.97 -24.90 -1.91
C LEU A 173 -4.74 -23.71 -2.83
N THR A 174 -5.01 -23.88 -4.11
CA THR A 174 -4.95 -22.81 -5.10
C THR A 174 -6.35 -22.33 -5.45
N ILE A 175 -6.58 -21.03 -5.33
CA ILE A 175 -7.84 -20.38 -5.72
C ILE A 175 -7.54 -19.39 -6.83
N ASN A 176 -8.07 -19.67 -8.01
CA ASN A 176 -7.96 -18.85 -9.21
C ASN A 176 -9.14 -17.86 -9.31
N ASP A 177 -8.96 -16.76 -10.05
CA ASP A 177 -10.00 -15.74 -10.29
C ASP A 177 -10.68 -15.33 -8.97
N LEU A 178 -9.89 -14.73 -8.08
CA LEU A 178 -10.30 -14.37 -6.74
C LEU A 178 -11.46 -13.38 -6.74
N LYS A 179 -12.46 -13.66 -5.91
CA LYS A 179 -13.63 -12.81 -5.70
C LYS A 179 -13.58 -12.20 -4.31
N LYS A 180 -14.25 -11.05 -4.09
CA LYS A 180 -14.33 -10.44 -2.75
C LYS A 180 -14.87 -11.40 -1.69
N ASN A 181 -15.86 -12.22 -2.06
CA ASN A 181 -16.45 -13.23 -1.17
C ASN A 181 -15.51 -14.42 -0.90
N ASP A 182 -14.38 -14.55 -1.60
CA ASP A 182 -13.35 -15.54 -1.27
C ASP A 182 -12.53 -15.09 -0.05
N SER A 183 -12.67 -13.84 0.41
CA SER A 183 -12.09 -13.40 1.69
C SER A 183 -12.70 -14.17 2.85
N ALA A 184 -11.87 -14.89 3.60
CA ALA A 184 -12.27 -15.70 4.73
C ALA A 184 -11.03 -16.24 5.46
N GLU A 185 -11.28 -16.96 6.55
CA GLU A 185 -10.29 -17.81 7.18
C GLU A 185 -10.36 -19.22 6.58
N TYR A 186 -9.20 -19.80 6.25
CA TYR A 186 -9.06 -21.13 5.66
C TYR A 186 -8.25 -22.01 6.60
N LYS A 187 -8.78 -23.20 6.89
CA LYS A 187 -8.10 -24.17 7.77
C LYS A 187 -7.83 -25.47 7.04
N PHE A 188 -6.64 -26.01 7.28
CA PHE A 188 -6.23 -27.32 6.80
C PHE A 188 -6.46 -28.38 7.87
N ARG A 189 -6.82 -29.58 7.44
CA ARG A 189 -6.87 -30.76 8.30
C ARG A 189 -6.41 -31.98 7.53
N LEU A 190 -5.85 -32.93 8.27
CA LEU A 190 -5.51 -34.25 7.78
C LEU A 190 -6.12 -35.32 8.68
N GLN A 191 -6.35 -36.50 8.14
CA GLN A 191 -6.89 -37.64 8.84
C GLN A 191 -5.84 -38.72 8.96
N GLU A 192 -5.65 -39.23 10.16
CA GLU A 192 -4.81 -40.38 10.46
C GLU A 192 -5.45 -41.71 10.00
N GLU A 193 -4.66 -42.79 10.01
CA GLU A 193 -5.16 -44.13 9.68
C GLU A 193 -6.25 -44.63 10.64
N ASN A 194 -6.11 -44.31 11.93
CA ASN A 194 -7.09 -44.61 12.99
C ASN A 194 -8.43 -43.84 12.83
N GLY A 195 -8.47 -42.85 11.92
CA GLY A 195 -9.65 -42.04 11.63
C GLY A 195 -9.71 -40.70 12.38
N GLU A 196 -8.77 -40.41 13.28
CA GLU A 196 -8.67 -39.12 13.96
C GLU A 196 -8.29 -37.99 13.01
N TRP A 197 -8.86 -36.80 13.21
CA TRP A 197 -8.51 -35.61 12.44
C TRP A 197 -7.52 -34.76 13.22
N LYS A 198 -6.39 -34.44 12.59
CA LYS A 198 -5.42 -33.46 13.09
C LYS A 198 -5.55 -32.15 12.32
N GLN A 199 -5.51 -31.06 13.06
CA GLN A 199 -5.56 -29.70 12.55
C GLN A 199 -4.93 -28.77 13.59
N PRO A 200 -4.44 -27.59 13.17
CA PRO A 200 -4.05 -26.55 14.11
C PRO A 200 -5.22 -26.11 14.99
N ASP A 201 -4.98 -26.01 16.29
CA ASP A 201 -5.87 -25.42 17.30
C ASP A 201 -5.88 -23.88 17.23
N PHE A 202 -4.87 -23.26 16.60
CA PHE A 202 -4.83 -21.84 16.30
C PHE A 202 -5.67 -21.42 15.07
N SER A 203 -5.82 -20.11 14.87
CA SER A 203 -6.57 -19.52 13.74
C SER A 203 -5.93 -19.90 12.40
N GLY A 204 -6.76 -20.15 11.40
CA GLY A 204 -6.35 -20.52 10.04
C GLY A 204 -5.65 -19.39 9.28
N VAL A 205 -5.49 -19.62 7.99
CA VAL A 205 -4.96 -18.61 7.07
C VAL A 205 -6.06 -17.60 6.73
N THR A 206 -5.83 -16.34 7.09
CA THR A 206 -6.73 -15.23 6.71
C THR A 206 -6.38 -14.76 5.30
N LEU A 207 -7.31 -14.95 4.37
CA LEU A 207 -7.25 -14.40 3.03
C LEU A 207 -8.11 -13.14 2.95
N VAL A 208 -7.52 -12.03 2.51
CA VAL A 208 -8.22 -10.77 2.22
C VAL A 208 -8.10 -10.48 0.73
N VAL A 209 -9.24 -10.41 0.05
CA VAL A 209 -9.32 -10.08 -1.38
C VAL A 209 -9.83 -8.64 -1.52
N THR A 210 -9.01 -7.78 -2.12
CA THR A 210 -9.36 -6.36 -2.36
C THR A 210 -9.38 -6.01 -3.84
N GLY A 211 -10.20 -5.02 -4.19
CA GLY A 211 -10.15 -4.39 -5.51
C GLY A 211 -9.27 -3.14 -5.51
N LEU A 212 -9.01 -2.62 -6.70
CA LEU A 212 -8.41 -1.30 -6.91
C LEU A 212 -9.49 -0.22 -6.79
N THR A 213 -9.12 0.97 -6.30
CA THR A 213 -10.03 2.13 -6.18
C THR A 213 -9.30 3.44 -6.48
N VAL A 214 -9.94 4.36 -7.20
CA VAL A 214 -9.41 5.70 -7.46
C VAL A 214 -9.74 6.67 -6.32
N LYS A 215 -8.72 7.36 -5.80
CA LYS A 215 -8.85 8.46 -4.83
C LYS A 215 -8.39 9.77 -5.46
N PHE A 216 -9.08 10.86 -5.16
CA PHE A 216 -8.73 12.21 -5.61
C PHE A 216 -8.31 13.03 -4.39
N ALA A 217 -7.26 13.82 -4.55
CA ALA A 217 -6.81 14.80 -3.56
C ALA A 217 -6.58 16.15 -4.27
N PRO A 218 -7.20 17.26 -3.82
CA PRO A 218 -8.03 17.37 -2.62
C PRO A 218 -9.48 16.87 -2.79
N SER A 219 -10.03 16.88 -4.01
CA SER A 219 -11.42 16.52 -4.28
C SER A 219 -11.60 15.98 -5.70
N ALA A 220 -12.70 15.26 -5.95
CA ALA A 220 -13.14 14.86 -7.29
C ALA A 220 -13.87 15.98 -8.05
N VAL A 221 -14.08 17.12 -7.39
CA VAL A 221 -14.67 18.33 -7.97
C VAL A 221 -13.68 19.46 -7.79
N VAL A 222 -13.16 19.97 -8.90
CA VAL A 222 -12.11 21.00 -8.94
C VAL A 222 -12.46 22.10 -9.92
N THR A 223 -11.79 23.24 -9.82
CA THR A 223 -11.88 24.36 -10.75
C THR A 223 -10.63 24.38 -11.64
N GLU A 224 -10.76 24.84 -12.88
CA GLU A 224 -9.60 25.02 -13.78
C GLU A 224 -8.49 25.84 -13.12
N GLY A 225 -7.25 25.43 -13.33
CA GLY A 225 -6.06 26.01 -12.70
C GLY A 225 -5.65 25.36 -11.37
N GLN A 226 -6.50 24.53 -10.75
CA GLN A 226 -6.13 23.79 -9.53
C GLN A 226 -5.25 22.58 -9.84
N ARG A 227 -4.50 22.13 -8.83
CA ARG A 227 -3.76 20.85 -8.82
C ARG A 227 -4.64 19.75 -8.23
N VAL A 228 -4.71 18.60 -8.90
CA VAL A 228 -5.34 17.38 -8.35
C VAL A 228 -4.43 16.18 -8.53
N THR A 229 -4.31 15.37 -7.48
CA THR A 229 -3.61 14.09 -7.50
C THR A 229 -4.62 12.95 -7.44
N LEU A 230 -4.61 12.11 -8.45
CA LEU A 230 -5.33 10.84 -8.49
C LEU A 230 -4.41 9.75 -7.95
N THR A 231 -4.92 8.86 -7.10
CA THR A 231 -4.17 7.72 -6.56
C THR A 231 -4.96 6.43 -6.78
N CYS A 232 -4.31 5.44 -7.39
CA CYS A 232 -4.81 4.08 -7.46
C CYS A 232 -4.50 3.40 -6.12
N SER A 233 -5.54 3.08 -5.37
CA SER A 233 -5.44 2.59 -3.99
C SER A 233 -5.97 1.17 -3.86
N THR A 234 -5.35 0.42 -2.96
CA THR A 234 -5.69 -0.94 -2.55
C THR A 234 -5.31 -1.09 -1.07
N SER A 235 -6.01 -1.95 -0.34
CA SER A 235 -5.64 -2.30 1.03
C SER A 235 -4.48 -3.30 1.09
N CYS A 236 -4.19 -4.01 -0.01
CA CYS A 236 -3.06 -4.93 -0.05
C CYS A 236 -1.76 -4.18 -0.36
N PRO A 237 -0.67 -4.50 0.37
CA PRO A 237 0.65 -4.00 0.02
C PRO A 237 1.07 -4.61 -1.31
N LEU A 238 1.25 -3.75 -2.31
CA LEU A 238 1.81 -4.14 -3.61
C LEU A 238 3.25 -3.66 -3.67
N SER A 239 4.09 -4.39 -4.39
CA SER A 239 5.50 -4.03 -4.60
C SER A 239 5.62 -2.65 -5.27
N ASP A 240 6.66 -1.89 -4.94
CA ASP A 240 6.90 -0.55 -5.49
C ASP A 240 7.11 -0.55 -7.00
N ASN A 241 7.60 -1.68 -7.56
CA ASN A 241 7.77 -1.88 -9.00
C ASN A 241 6.46 -2.26 -9.74
N THR A 242 5.30 -2.20 -9.08
CA THR A 242 4.01 -2.50 -9.70
C THR A 242 3.72 -1.50 -10.83
N ASN A 243 3.49 -2.02 -12.03
CA ASN A 243 3.12 -1.23 -13.20
C ASN A 243 1.63 -0.92 -13.18
N TYR A 244 1.27 0.35 -13.07
CA TYR A 244 -0.12 0.82 -13.12
C TYR A 244 -0.47 1.35 -14.50
N ILE A 245 -1.72 1.15 -14.90
CA ILE A 245 -2.31 1.74 -16.11
C ILE A 245 -3.51 2.57 -15.68
N TRP A 246 -3.58 3.80 -16.17
CA TRP A 246 -4.72 4.68 -15.97
C TRP A 246 -5.58 4.73 -17.22
N TYR A 247 -6.89 4.87 -17.02
CA TYR A 247 -7.85 5.05 -18.08
C TYR A 247 -8.63 6.34 -17.84
N LEU A 248 -8.87 7.08 -18.92
CA LEU A 248 -9.79 8.22 -18.96
C LEU A 248 -10.87 7.91 -19.99
N ASN A 249 -12.13 7.91 -19.57
CA ASN A 249 -13.28 7.56 -20.41
C ASN A 249 -13.07 6.21 -21.12
N SER A 250 -12.61 5.23 -20.33
CA SER A 250 -12.27 3.86 -20.76
C SER A 250 -11.15 3.74 -21.80
N ARG A 251 -10.40 4.82 -22.07
CA ARG A 251 -9.22 4.81 -22.95
C ARG A 251 -7.93 4.85 -22.14
N PRO A 252 -6.92 4.02 -22.45
CA PRO A 252 -5.66 4.01 -21.70
C PRO A 252 -4.92 5.33 -21.90
N LEU A 253 -4.35 5.84 -20.81
CA LEU A 253 -3.47 7.02 -20.83
C LEU A 253 -2.03 6.57 -21.05
N THR A 254 -1.34 7.24 -21.98
CA THR A 254 0.11 7.10 -22.15
C THR A 254 0.79 8.10 -21.23
N LEU A 255 1.32 7.62 -20.11
CA LEU A 255 2.03 8.44 -19.14
C LEU A 255 3.55 8.31 -19.36
N PRO A 256 4.35 9.33 -19.01
CA PRO A 256 5.81 9.21 -18.99
C PRO A 256 6.27 8.03 -18.15
N GLU A 257 7.40 7.42 -18.51
CA GLU A 257 8.05 6.41 -17.66
C GLU A 257 8.22 6.97 -16.24
N ASN A 258 7.87 6.14 -15.24
CA ASN A 258 7.89 6.44 -13.79
C ASN A 258 6.64 7.08 -13.16
N GLN A 259 5.45 7.06 -13.78
CA GLN A 259 4.21 7.35 -13.04
C GLN A 259 3.62 6.09 -12.38
N HIS A 260 4.16 5.81 -11.19
CA HIS A 260 3.74 4.76 -10.26
C HIS A 260 2.58 5.23 -9.40
N LYS A 261 1.51 4.43 -9.28
CA LYS A 261 0.37 4.55 -8.34
C LYS A 261 -0.44 5.86 -8.37
N GLN A 262 0.15 7.00 -8.74
CA GLN A 262 -0.42 8.33 -8.71
C GLN A 262 -0.35 8.99 -10.10
N LEU A 263 -1.38 9.76 -10.41
CA LEU A 263 -1.47 10.62 -11.59
C LEU A 263 -1.69 12.05 -11.10
N VAL A 264 -0.74 12.95 -11.39
CA VAL A 264 -0.81 14.36 -10.97
C VAL A 264 -1.24 15.21 -12.17
N LEU A 265 -2.32 15.96 -12.00
CA LEU A 265 -2.80 16.94 -12.98
C LEU A 265 -2.55 18.34 -12.40
N ASP A 266 -1.64 19.07 -13.03
CA ASP A 266 -1.20 20.39 -12.56
C ASP A 266 -0.71 21.25 -13.73
N PRO A 267 -1.48 22.26 -14.18
CA PRO A 267 -2.84 22.62 -13.76
C PRO A 267 -3.93 21.75 -14.43
N VAL A 268 -5.09 21.65 -13.78
CA VAL A 268 -6.29 21.03 -14.38
C VAL A 268 -6.95 21.97 -15.39
N SER A 269 -7.41 21.42 -16.52
CA SER A 269 -8.26 22.08 -17.51
C SER A 269 -9.49 21.22 -17.82
N SER A 270 -10.48 21.78 -18.52
CA SER A 270 -11.70 21.09 -18.96
C SER A 270 -11.45 19.78 -19.72
N GLN A 271 -10.31 19.62 -20.41
CA GLN A 271 -9.97 18.38 -21.12
C GLN A 271 -9.70 17.19 -20.19
N HIS A 272 -9.39 17.45 -18.91
CA HIS A 272 -9.16 16.42 -17.90
C HIS A 272 -10.46 15.97 -17.22
N ALA A 273 -11.62 16.56 -17.54
CA ALA A 273 -12.89 16.10 -17.00
C ALA A 273 -13.28 14.72 -17.58
N GLY A 274 -13.76 13.81 -16.74
CA GLY A 274 -14.20 12.50 -17.20
C GLY A 274 -14.14 11.40 -16.16
N ARG A 275 -14.35 10.16 -16.64
CA ARG A 275 -14.38 8.95 -15.82
C ARG A 275 -13.00 8.31 -15.77
N TYR A 276 -12.40 8.28 -14.58
CA TYR A 276 -11.10 7.69 -14.35
C TYR A 276 -11.20 6.29 -13.76
N SER A 277 -10.44 5.35 -14.28
CA SER A 277 -10.18 4.05 -13.64
C SER A 277 -8.69 3.72 -13.72
N CYS A 278 -8.26 2.74 -12.94
CA CYS A 278 -6.88 2.28 -12.88
C CYS A 278 -6.82 0.76 -12.82
N ALA A 279 -5.79 0.18 -13.41
CA ALA A 279 -5.50 -1.26 -13.36
C ALA A 279 -4.02 -1.48 -13.03
N VAL A 280 -3.70 -2.70 -12.62
CA VAL A 280 -2.33 -3.18 -12.54
C VAL A 280 -2.05 -3.99 -13.82
N LYS A 281 -0.90 -3.74 -14.46
CA LYS A 281 -0.45 -4.43 -15.67
C LYS A 281 0.03 -5.85 -15.34
N THR A 282 -0.92 -6.69 -14.93
CA THR A 282 -0.74 -8.13 -14.70
C THR A 282 -1.88 -8.85 -15.40
N HIS A 283 -1.63 -10.07 -15.90
CA HIS A 283 -2.66 -10.86 -16.55
C HIS A 283 -3.87 -11.06 -15.61
N ASN A 284 -5.07 -10.81 -16.13
CA ASN A 284 -6.37 -11.13 -15.53
C ASN A 284 -6.83 -10.30 -14.31
N ILE A 285 -6.18 -9.18 -13.98
CA ILE A 285 -6.66 -8.29 -12.91
C ILE A 285 -7.66 -7.27 -13.49
N PRO A 286 -8.91 -7.22 -13.01
CA PRO A 286 -9.89 -6.23 -13.43
C PRO A 286 -9.46 -4.82 -13.02
N SER A 287 -9.81 -3.84 -13.85
CA SER A 287 -9.65 -2.42 -13.49
C SER A 287 -10.54 -2.05 -12.31
N SER A 288 -10.17 -0.98 -11.61
CA SER A 288 -11.01 -0.34 -10.61
C SER A 288 -12.33 0.15 -11.21
N PHE A 289 -13.31 0.34 -10.34
CA PHE A 289 -14.53 1.06 -10.71
C PHE A 289 -14.21 2.48 -11.15
N GLU A 290 -14.89 2.93 -12.19
CA GLU A 290 -14.72 4.27 -12.72
C GLU A 290 -15.24 5.33 -11.74
N LYS A 291 -14.48 6.41 -11.61
CA LYS A 291 -14.79 7.54 -10.73
C LYS A 291 -14.61 8.85 -11.50
N THR A 292 -15.60 9.72 -11.40
CA THR A 292 -15.66 10.94 -12.22
C THR A 292 -14.89 12.10 -11.59
N LEU A 293 -14.05 12.76 -12.39
CA LEU A 293 -13.47 14.06 -12.09
C LEU A 293 -14.30 15.15 -12.79
N THR A 294 -14.85 16.08 -12.02
CA THR A 294 -15.60 17.23 -12.52
C THR A 294 -14.73 18.47 -12.46
N VAL A 295 -14.64 19.20 -13.56
CA VAL A 295 -13.86 20.44 -13.68
C VAL A 295 -14.79 21.61 -13.98
N HIS A 296 -14.81 22.61 -13.09
CA HIS A 296 -15.55 23.86 -13.28
C HIS A 296 -14.68 24.89 -14.01
N SER A 297 -15.25 25.59 -15.00
CA SER A 297 -14.55 26.65 -15.72
C SER A 297 -14.29 27.86 -14.82
N ASN A 298 -13.08 28.43 -14.92
CA ASN A 298 -12.75 29.68 -14.23
C ASN A 298 -13.11 30.93 -15.03
N THR A 299 -14.07 30.85 -15.95
CA THR A 299 -14.56 32.05 -16.65
C THR A 299 -15.21 32.95 -15.62
N GLY A 300 -14.46 33.97 -15.19
CA GLY A 300 -14.98 35.03 -14.33
C GLY A 300 -16.31 35.51 -14.89
N LYS A 301 -17.31 35.67 -14.01
CA LYS A 301 -18.56 36.34 -14.36
C LYS A 301 -18.20 37.74 -14.86
N TRP A 302 -18.01 37.91 -16.16
CA TRP A 302 -18.03 39.22 -16.77
C TRP A 302 -19.47 39.72 -16.65
N THR A 303 -19.74 40.52 -15.62
CA THR A 303 -20.99 41.27 -15.59
C THR A 303 -20.96 42.17 -16.81
N ALA A 304 -22.02 42.12 -17.62
CA ALA A 304 -22.22 42.97 -18.79
C ALA A 304 -22.45 44.45 -18.40
N ALA A 305 -21.74 44.97 -17.41
CA ALA A 305 -21.79 46.35 -16.96
C ALA A 305 -20.75 47.24 -17.66
N ALA A 306 -19.79 46.67 -18.41
CA ALA A 306 -18.80 47.45 -19.15
C ALA A 306 -19.30 48.04 -20.47
N ALA A 307 -20.51 47.69 -20.93
CA ALA A 307 -21.09 48.22 -22.18
C ALA A 307 -21.73 49.62 -22.02
N ALA A 308 -21.99 50.09 -20.79
CA ALA A 308 -22.61 51.40 -20.55
C ALA A 308 -21.59 52.55 -20.39
N GLY A 309 -20.32 52.25 -20.13
CA GLY A 309 -19.26 53.27 -19.94
C GLY A 309 -18.63 53.76 -21.26
N GLY A 310 -18.59 52.92 -22.30
CA GLY A 310 -17.93 53.26 -23.56
C GLY A 310 -18.65 54.37 -24.36
N VAL A 311 -19.98 54.41 -24.28
CA VAL A 311 -20.79 55.40 -25.01
C VAL A 311 -20.64 56.80 -24.42
N ALA A 312 -20.60 56.92 -23.08
CA ALA A 312 -20.41 58.21 -22.42
C ALA A 312 -19.01 58.79 -22.70
N VAL A 313 -17.96 57.97 -22.69
CA VAL A 313 -16.59 58.41 -22.98
C VAL A 313 -16.44 58.83 -24.45
N LEU A 314 -17.04 58.08 -25.39
CA LEU A 314 -17.05 58.47 -26.80
C LEU A 314 -17.79 59.79 -27.03
N LEU A 315 -18.94 60.01 -26.39
CA LEU A 315 -19.68 61.27 -26.50
C LEU A 315 -18.88 62.46 -25.95
N VAL A 316 -18.19 62.29 -24.81
CA VAL A 316 -17.32 63.33 -24.24
C VAL A 316 -16.14 63.66 -25.16
N ILE A 317 -15.49 62.64 -25.74
CA ILE A 317 -14.39 62.85 -26.69
C ILE A 317 -14.89 63.56 -27.96
N THR A 318 -16.05 63.18 -28.50
CA THR A 318 -16.62 63.88 -29.66
C THR A 318 -17.00 65.33 -29.34
N ALA A 319 -17.51 65.60 -28.13
CA ALA A 319 -17.84 66.96 -27.70
C ALA A 319 -16.58 67.83 -27.51
N LEU A 320 -15.49 67.28 -26.97
CA LEU A 320 -14.21 67.98 -26.86
C LEU A 320 -13.63 68.30 -28.23
N ILE A 321 -13.67 67.36 -29.18
CA ILE A 321 -13.22 67.62 -30.55
C ILE A 321 -14.07 68.74 -31.16
N VAL A 322 -15.40 68.66 -31.09
CA VAL A 322 -16.28 69.73 -31.62
C VAL A 322 -16.02 71.08 -30.93
N PHE A 323 -15.75 71.10 -29.62
CA PHE A 323 -15.40 72.31 -28.89
C PHE A 323 -14.09 72.94 -29.38
N PHE A 324 -13.05 72.14 -29.60
CA PHE A 324 -11.77 72.61 -30.16
C PHE A 324 -11.88 73.03 -31.63
N TRP A 325 -12.85 72.50 -32.39
CA TRP A 325 -13.12 72.93 -33.76
C TRP A 325 -13.95 74.23 -33.85
N LEU A 326 -14.77 74.54 -32.83
CA LEU A 326 -15.60 75.75 -32.79
C LEU A 326 -14.91 76.97 -32.16
N ASN A 327 -13.86 76.77 -31.36
CA ASN A 327 -13.05 77.84 -30.73
C ASN A 327 -11.56 77.70 -31.11
N PRO A 328 -11.13 78.18 -32.29
CA PRO A 328 -9.73 78.11 -32.71
C PRO A 328 -8.78 79.10 -31.99
N ASP A 329 -9.29 79.98 -31.13
CA ASP A 329 -8.49 81.06 -30.50
C ASP A 329 -7.77 80.68 -29.17
N VAL A 330 -7.78 79.41 -28.74
CA VAL A 330 -7.17 78.99 -27.46
C VAL A 330 -5.79 78.32 -27.63
N MET A 331 -5.24 78.30 -28.84
CA MET A 331 -4.05 77.49 -29.12
C MET A 331 -3.02 78.25 -29.97
N TYR A 332 -2.58 79.43 -29.52
CA TYR A 332 -1.25 79.98 -29.84
C TYR A 332 -0.97 81.27 -29.04
N GLU A 333 -0.56 81.17 -27.77
CA GLU A 333 0.37 82.17 -27.21
C GLU A 333 1.17 81.61 -26.03
N ASN A 334 2.46 81.95 -26.04
CA ASN A 334 3.52 81.68 -25.07
C ASN A 334 4.18 80.30 -25.04
N ILE A 335 4.95 80.05 -26.11
CA ILE A 335 6.32 79.55 -25.94
C ILE A 335 7.26 80.77 -25.98
N SER A 336 7.87 81.15 -24.86
CA SER A 336 9.16 81.86 -24.83
C SER A 336 9.89 81.64 -23.50
N ALA A 337 11.21 81.58 -23.61
CA ALA A 337 12.20 81.04 -22.69
C ALA A 337 12.39 81.83 -21.38
N GLN A 338 12.99 81.22 -20.33
CA GLN A 338 14.42 81.36 -20.01
C GLN A 338 14.81 80.70 -18.65
N SER A 339 16.07 80.27 -18.61
CA SER A 339 16.89 79.47 -17.68
C SER A 339 17.13 79.98 -16.24
N THR A 340 17.38 79.06 -15.29
CA THR A 340 18.61 78.80 -14.48
C THR A 340 18.24 78.01 -13.21
N GLU A 341 18.70 76.76 -13.05
CA GLU A 341 19.80 76.34 -12.13
C GLU A 341 19.31 75.93 -10.72
N GLN A 342 19.38 74.62 -10.42
CA GLN A 342 20.06 74.05 -9.25
C GLN A 342 20.02 72.52 -9.36
N ASP A 343 21.20 71.95 -9.64
CA ASP A 343 21.49 70.52 -9.77
C ASP A 343 21.84 69.96 -8.38
N ASP A 344 21.21 68.86 -7.95
CA ASP A 344 21.78 68.00 -6.91
C ASP A 344 21.17 66.58 -6.95
N HIS A 345 21.97 65.69 -7.53
CA HIS A 345 22.20 64.27 -7.24
C HIS A 345 21.15 63.43 -6.48
N HIS A 346 20.60 62.39 -7.14
CA HIS A 346 21.08 60.99 -7.02
C HIS A 346 20.18 60.02 -7.80
N TYR A 347 20.71 59.34 -8.82
CA TYR A 347 20.14 58.09 -9.35
C TYR A 347 21.16 56.97 -9.17
N SER A 348 20.75 55.90 -8.51
CA SER A 348 21.52 54.66 -8.40
C SER A 348 21.42 53.86 -9.69
N ARG A 349 22.57 53.63 -10.33
CA ARG A 349 22.78 52.74 -11.48
C ARG A 349 22.42 51.29 -11.14
N LEU A 350 21.65 50.63 -12.02
CA LEU A 350 21.72 49.18 -12.20
C LEU A 350 22.68 48.88 -13.36
N HIS A 351 23.79 48.23 -13.04
CA HIS A 351 24.76 47.75 -14.02
C HIS A 351 24.24 46.50 -14.73
N PHE A 352 24.20 46.54 -16.07
CA PHE A 352 24.21 45.33 -16.89
C PHE A 352 25.66 44.89 -17.12
N SER A 353 26.00 43.65 -16.81
CA SER A 353 27.23 43.02 -17.30
C SER A 353 26.90 42.17 -18.52
N LYS A 354 27.50 42.54 -19.65
CA LYS A 354 27.39 41.84 -20.93
C LYS A 354 28.64 41.00 -21.12
N ASN A 355 28.42 39.71 -21.43
CA ASN A 355 29.28 38.71 -22.05
C ASN A 355 30.77 39.02 -22.25
N HIS A 356 31.62 38.07 -21.86
CA HIS A 356 32.75 37.69 -22.72
C HIS A 356 32.83 36.18 -22.89
N LYS A 357 32.97 35.79 -24.16
CA LYS A 357 33.26 34.45 -24.68
C LYS A 357 34.76 34.38 -24.97
N GLU A 358 35.24 33.13 -25.07
CA GLU A 358 36.54 32.65 -25.60
C GLU A 358 37.67 32.53 -24.54
N ASP A 359 38.50 31.48 -24.51
CA ASP A 359 38.99 30.64 -25.61
C ASP A 359 39.48 29.22 -25.18
N LEU A 360 39.74 28.38 -26.19
CA LEU A 360 40.19 26.97 -26.15
C LEU A 360 41.61 26.73 -25.57
N TYR A 361 41.77 25.50 -25.03
CA TYR A 361 42.97 24.62 -24.97
C TYR A 361 44.35 25.17 -24.56
N SER A 362 44.96 24.52 -23.56
CA SER A 362 46.03 23.51 -23.75
C SER A 362 46.84 23.24 -22.46
N THR A 363 47.20 21.95 -22.24
CA THR A 363 48.46 21.43 -21.62
C THR A 363 48.84 21.89 -20.19
N LEU A 364 49.40 21.11 -19.26
CA LEU A 364 50.25 19.90 -19.29
C LEU A 364 50.30 19.29 -17.87
N GLN A 365 50.75 18.05 -17.83
CA GLN A 365 51.02 17.17 -16.68
C GLN A 365 52.12 17.64 -15.69
N THR A 366 52.08 17.03 -14.49
CA THR A 366 53.16 16.77 -13.49
C THR A 366 53.77 17.97 -12.76
N ALA A 367 54.15 17.96 -11.48
CA ALA A 367 54.31 16.96 -10.42
C ALA A 367 54.28 17.68 -9.05
N GLN A 368 53.86 17.00 -7.97
CA GLN A 368 54.69 16.71 -6.79
C GLN A 368 53.93 15.79 -5.82
#